data_AF-A0A496RFC9-F1
#
_entry.id   AF-A0A496RFC9-F1
#
_cell.length_a   1.000
_cell.length_b   1.000
_cell.length_c   1.000
_cell.angle_alpha   90.00
_cell.angle_beta   90.00
_cell.angle_gamma   90.00
#
_symmetry.space_group_name_H-M   'P 1'
#
loop_
_entity.id
_entity.type
_entity.pdbx_description
1 polymer ?
#
loop_
_entity_poly.entity_id
_entity_poly.type
_entity_poly.pdbx_seq_one_letter_code
_entity_poly.pdbx_strand_id
1 'polypeptide(L)'
;MKLLGKINFKFIFSLLFLICFSLLLLVQGPCRISYTPPLSLVIPSDLLIEDSWYGIYFQGSYVGYSHFFMRTKTLKEGGGYFMRNVTNVTLPVLGTVQKLALEVSLSLLSNYRLEEAHFKIRSHRYFLRGDLKKERGNLYKLSINTPSQNFQKKILLKNEIVASLIVPVTLNY
;
A
#
# COMPACT_ATOMS: atom_id res chain seq x y z
N MET A 1 -22.99 55.31 58.09
CA MET A 1 -23.37 53.94 57.70
C MET A 1 -24.18 54.01 56.42
N LYS A 2 -23.59 53.61 55.28
CA LYS A 2 -24.15 53.42 53.92
C LYS A 2 -23.19 53.98 52.87
N LEU A 3 -22.24 53.15 52.46
CA LEU A 3 -21.57 53.24 51.15
C LEU A 3 -21.27 51.80 50.68
N LEU A 4 -22.29 50.94 50.76
CA LEU A 4 -22.31 49.73 49.92
C LEU A 4 -22.70 50.21 48.52
N GLY A 5 -21.69 50.67 47.78
CA GLY A 5 -21.83 51.03 46.38
C GLY A 5 -22.42 49.86 45.61
N LYS A 6 -23.39 50.13 44.73
CA LYS A 6 -23.98 49.19 43.78
C LYS A 6 -22.86 48.42 43.07
N ILE A 7 -22.53 47.23 43.56
CA ILE A 7 -21.60 46.36 42.87
C ILE A 7 -22.29 46.00 41.57
N ASN A 8 -21.69 46.44 40.47
CA ASN A 8 -22.26 46.30 39.14
C ASN A 8 -22.36 44.80 38.84
N PHE A 9 -23.56 44.25 38.73
CA PHE A 9 -23.78 42.82 38.52
C PHE A 9 -22.98 42.28 37.31
N LYS A 10 -22.81 43.11 36.28
CA LYS A 10 -21.97 42.84 35.12
C LYS A 10 -20.49 42.62 35.48
N PHE A 11 -19.98 43.35 36.47
CA PHE A 11 -18.59 43.24 36.93
C PHE A 11 -18.37 41.93 37.69
N ILE A 12 -19.28 41.56 38.59
CA ILE A 12 -19.22 40.26 39.29
C ILE A 12 -19.27 39.12 38.27
N PHE A 13 -20.19 39.18 37.32
CA PHE A 13 -20.34 38.13 36.30
C PHE A 13 -19.10 38.01 35.41
N SER A 14 -18.51 39.14 34.99
CA SER A 14 -17.27 39.16 34.22
C SER A 14 -16.10 38.58 35.00
N LEU A 15 -15.99 38.88 36.30
CA LEU A 15 -14.93 38.33 37.16
C LEU A 15 -15.09 36.82 37.31
N LEU A 16 -16.32 36.35 37.51
CA LEU A 16 -16.63 34.93 37.69
C LEU A 16 -16.38 34.14 36.39
N PHE A 17 -16.73 34.72 35.24
CA PHE A 17 -16.38 34.16 33.92
C PHE A 17 -14.87 34.05 33.73
N LEU A 18 -14.11 35.10 34.06
CA LEU A 18 -12.66 35.10 33.96
C LEU A 18 -12.02 34.04 34.87
N ILE A 19 -12.51 33.89 36.10
CA ILE A 19 -12.03 32.86 37.05
C ILE A 19 -12.34 31.46 36.52
N CYS A 20 -13.56 31.19 36.06
CA CYS A 20 -13.93 29.89 35.48
C CYS A 20 -13.13 29.58 34.21
N PHE A 21 -12.91 30.57 33.34
CA PHE A 21 -12.13 30.40 32.11
C PHE A 21 -10.64 30.13 32.41
N SER A 22 -10.09 30.82 33.42
CA SER A 22 -8.71 30.59 33.88
C SER A 22 -8.55 29.21 34.51
N LEU A 23 -9.53 28.75 35.28
CA LEU A 23 -9.57 27.40 35.83
C LEU A 23 -9.68 26.34 34.73
N LEU A 24 -10.45 26.60 33.66
CA LEU A 24 -10.51 25.74 32.47
C LEU A 24 -9.13 25.59 31.81
N LEU A 25 -8.38 26.68 31.68
CA LEU A 25 -7.01 26.66 31.15
C LEU A 25 -6.01 25.95 32.08
N LEU A 26 -6.22 26.00 33.40
CA LEU A 26 -5.40 25.27 34.37
C LEU A 26 -5.71 23.76 34.39
N VAL A 27 -6.98 23.38 34.25
CA VAL A 27 -7.42 21.98 34.13
C VAL A 27 -7.03 21.39 32.77
N GLN A 28 -7.08 22.21 31.71
CA GLN A 28 -6.49 21.92 30.39
C GLN A 28 -5.05 22.44 30.30
N GLY A 29 -4.22 22.10 31.30
CA GLY A 29 -2.78 22.40 31.32
C GLY A 29 -2.08 22.11 29.97
N PRO A 30 -0.88 22.69 29.75
CA PRO A 30 -0.29 22.91 28.42
C PRO A 30 -0.49 21.66 27.59
N CYS A 31 -1.31 21.77 26.53
CA CYS A 31 -1.72 20.70 25.62
C CYS A 31 -0.91 19.45 25.92
N ARG A 32 -1.41 18.57 26.80
CA ARG A 32 -0.86 17.22 26.86
C ARG A 32 -1.08 16.74 25.45
N ILE A 33 -0.01 16.79 24.66
CA ILE A 33 0.08 16.26 23.32
C ILE A 33 -0.59 14.90 23.50
N SER A 34 -1.82 14.78 23.01
CA SER A 34 -2.47 13.49 22.93
C SER A 34 -1.42 12.69 22.21
N TYR A 35 -0.84 11.72 22.94
CA TYR A 35 0.05 10.75 22.37
C TYR A 35 -0.84 10.09 21.32
N THR A 36 -0.82 10.62 20.09
CA THR A 36 -1.27 9.87 18.94
C THR A 36 -0.37 8.67 19.01
N PRO A 37 -0.89 7.47 19.37
CA PRO A 37 -0.04 6.30 19.36
C PRO A 37 0.62 6.30 17.98
N PRO A 38 1.95 6.13 17.90
CA PRO A 38 2.60 6.05 16.60
C PRO A 38 1.83 5.01 15.78
N LEU A 39 1.64 5.26 14.48
CA LEU A 39 0.89 4.35 13.57
C LEU A 39 1.35 2.88 13.70
N SER A 40 2.59 2.67 14.16
CA SER A 40 3.16 1.36 14.54
C SER A 40 2.43 0.60 15.65
N LEU A 41 1.55 1.25 16.42
CA LEU A 41 0.72 0.59 17.44
C LEU A 41 -0.60 0.04 16.85
N VAL A 42 -1.04 0.58 15.70
CA VAL A 42 -2.23 0.13 14.96
C VAL A 42 -1.85 -0.88 13.88
N ILE A 43 -0.63 -0.75 13.33
CA ILE A 43 -0.09 -1.65 12.31
C ILE A 43 1.04 -2.46 12.96
N PRO A 44 0.85 -3.76 13.27
CA PRO A 44 1.93 -4.58 13.81
C PRO A 44 3.09 -4.59 12.81
N SER A 45 4.24 -4.05 13.24
CA SER A 45 5.49 -3.96 12.47
C SER A 45 6.04 -5.32 12.03
N ASP A 46 5.55 -6.40 12.63
CA ASP A 46 6.16 -7.72 12.53
C ASP A 46 5.65 -8.52 11.31
N LEU A 47 4.67 -7.98 10.56
CA LEU A 47 4.13 -8.61 9.35
C LEU A 47 4.41 -7.85 8.06
N LEU A 48 4.54 -6.52 8.11
CA LEU A 48 4.69 -5.68 6.93
C LEU A 48 6.17 -5.37 6.69
N ILE A 49 6.72 -5.87 5.59
CA ILE A 49 8.13 -5.67 5.24
C ILE A 49 8.28 -4.37 4.46
N GLU A 50 7.40 -4.15 3.49
CA GLU A 50 7.47 -2.98 2.63
C GLU A 50 6.07 -2.58 2.15
N ASP A 51 5.80 -1.29 2.16
CA ASP A 51 4.63 -0.67 1.54
C ASP A 51 5.08 0.66 0.96
N SER A 52 5.22 0.73 -0.36
CA SER A 52 5.86 1.85 -1.04
C SER A 52 5.12 2.23 -2.32
N TRP A 53 5.06 3.54 -2.55
CA TRP A 53 4.46 4.13 -3.73
C TRP A 53 5.54 4.83 -4.55
N TYR A 54 5.54 4.56 -5.85
CA TYR A 54 6.50 5.12 -6.79
C TYR A 54 5.76 5.86 -7.91
N GLY A 55 6.26 7.05 -8.25
CA GLY A 55 5.89 7.71 -9.50
C GLY A 55 6.65 7.10 -10.66
N ILE A 56 5.97 6.88 -11.79
CA ILE A 56 6.57 6.39 -13.02
C ILE A 56 6.68 7.57 -13.99
N TYR A 57 7.87 7.79 -14.51
CA TYR A 57 8.19 8.89 -15.41
C TYR A 57 8.72 8.34 -16.73
N PHE A 58 8.33 8.98 -17.83
CA PHE A 58 8.84 8.70 -19.17
C PHE A 58 9.30 10.03 -19.78
N GLN A 59 10.60 10.13 -20.13
CA GLN A 59 11.20 11.37 -20.63
C GLN A 59 10.95 12.58 -19.70
N GLY A 60 11.09 12.37 -18.38
CA GLY A 60 10.84 13.40 -17.36
C GLY A 60 9.37 13.73 -17.11
N SER A 61 8.44 13.20 -17.90
CA SER A 61 6.99 13.42 -17.73
C SER A 61 6.37 12.32 -16.89
N TYR A 62 5.50 12.69 -15.94
CA TYR A 62 4.74 11.73 -15.14
C TYR A 62 3.75 10.96 -16.02
N VAL A 63 3.86 9.63 -16.02
CA VAL A 63 3.00 8.74 -16.82
C VAL A 63 2.16 7.80 -15.97
N GLY A 64 2.40 7.71 -14.67
CA GLY A 64 1.65 6.80 -13.82
C GLY A 64 2.28 6.54 -12.46
N TYR A 65 1.78 5.53 -11.77
CA TYR A 65 2.26 5.13 -10.45
C TYR A 65 2.35 3.62 -10.31
N SER A 66 3.18 3.18 -9.38
CA SER A 66 3.28 1.80 -8.94
C SER A 66 3.16 1.74 -7.43
N HIS A 67 2.26 0.90 -6.93
CA HIS A 67 2.19 0.53 -5.53
C HIS A 67 2.83 -0.84 -5.34
N PHE A 68 3.83 -0.92 -4.48
CA PHE A 68 4.49 -2.15 -4.09
C PHE A 68 4.19 -2.46 -2.63
N PHE A 69 3.87 -3.72 -2.37
CA PHE A 69 3.49 -4.21 -1.06
C PHE A 69 4.14 -5.57 -0.83
N MET A 70 4.79 -5.74 0.32
CA MET A 70 5.42 -6.98 0.74
C MET A 70 5.11 -7.25 2.20
N ARG A 71 4.67 -8.48 2.49
CA ARG A 71 4.42 -8.96 3.84
C ARG A 71 4.95 -10.36 4.05
N THR A 72 5.21 -10.73 5.30
CA THR A 72 5.39 -12.13 5.67
C THR A 72 4.05 -12.86 5.58
N LYS A 73 4.10 -14.13 5.17
CA LYS A 73 2.96 -15.03 5.30
C LYS A 73 2.95 -15.60 6.71
N THR A 74 1.76 -15.77 7.26
CA THR A 74 1.61 -16.42 8.56
C THR A 74 1.94 -17.92 8.46
N LEU A 75 2.21 -18.57 9.59
CA LEU A 75 2.42 -20.03 9.63
C LEU A 75 1.21 -20.82 9.08
N LYS A 76 -0.02 -20.29 9.26
CA LYS A 76 -1.24 -20.87 8.70
C LYS A 76 -1.28 -20.79 7.17
N GLU A 77 -0.62 -19.79 6.58
CA GLU A 77 -0.48 -19.58 5.13
C GLU A 77 0.75 -20.31 4.55
N GLY A 78 1.41 -21.19 5.31
CA GLY A 78 2.60 -21.94 4.87
C GLY A 78 3.93 -21.19 5.06
N GLY A 79 3.93 -20.01 5.68
CA GLY A 79 5.12 -19.19 5.88
C GLY A 79 5.71 -18.61 4.58
N GLY A 80 6.81 -17.87 4.69
CA GLY A 80 7.43 -17.18 3.55
C GLY A 80 6.88 -15.78 3.34
N TYR A 81 6.70 -15.38 2.07
CA TYR A 81 6.43 -13.98 1.72
C TYR A 81 5.33 -13.83 0.68
N PHE A 82 4.51 -12.80 0.83
CA PHE A 82 3.56 -12.36 -0.18
C PHE A 82 4.01 -10.99 -0.70
N MET A 83 4.12 -10.87 -2.02
CA MET A 83 4.44 -9.62 -2.70
C MET A 83 3.31 -9.26 -3.65
N ARG A 84 3.02 -7.97 -3.76
CA ARG A 84 2.06 -7.43 -4.71
C ARG A 84 2.60 -6.14 -5.30
N ASN A 85 2.49 -6.02 -6.62
CA ASN A 85 2.76 -4.80 -7.34
C ASN A 85 1.53 -4.42 -8.18
N VAL A 86 1.06 -3.18 -8.03
CA VAL A 86 -0.03 -2.61 -8.83
C VAL A 86 0.49 -1.37 -9.53
N THR A 87 0.69 -1.49 -10.85
CA THR A 87 1.20 -0.43 -11.71
C THR A 87 0.09 0.08 -12.62
N ASN A 88 -0.12 1.39 -12.64
CA ASN A 88 -1.04 2.06 -13.57
C ASN A 88 -0.27 3.11 -14.35
N VAL A 89 -0.24 2.98 -15.67
CA VAL A 89 0.50 3.88 -16.57
C VAL A 89 -0.37 4.32 -17.74
N THR A 90 -0.10 5.52 -18.25
CA THR A 90 -0.69 6.07 -19.46
C THR A 90 0.43 6.33 -20.44
N LEU A 91 0.55 5.49 -21.47
CA LEU A 91 1.69 5.50 -22.39
C LEU A 91 1.22 5.40 -23.85
N PRO A 92 1.99 5.96 -24.80
CA PRO A 92 1.75 5.75 -26.21
C PRO A 92 2.11 4.32 -26.61
N VAL A 93 1.11 3.55 -27.02
CA VAL A 93 1.25 2.18 -27.54
C VAL A 93 0.80 2.19 -29.01
N LEU A 94 1.73 1.90 -29.91
CA LEU A 94 1.49 1.86 -31.36
C LEU A 94 0.79 3.13 -31.89
N GLY A 95 1.25 4.31 -31.42
CA GLY A 95 0.70 5.60 -31.84
C GLY A 95 -0.58 6.05 -31.13
N THR A 96 -1.13 5.24 -30.22
CA THR A 96 -2.32 5.59 -29.42
C THR A 96 -1.99 5.68 -27.94
N VAL A 97 -2.42 6.75 -27.26
CA VAL A 97 -2.26 6.85 -25.80
C VAL A 97 -3.24 5.89 -25.13
N GLN A 98 -2.72 4.93 -24.38
CA GLN A 98 -3.51 3.92 -23.69
C GLN A 98 -3.20 3.89 -22.20
N LYS A 99 -4.24 3.70 -21.40
CA LYS A 99 -4.11 3.39 -19.98
C LYS A 99 -3.90 1.89 -19.83
N LEU A 100 -2.81 1.51 -19.17
CA LEU A 100 -2.44 0.14 -18.85
C LEU A 100 -2.40 -0.02 -17.33
N ALA A 101 -3.12 -1.01 -16.81
CA ALA A 101 -3.06 -1.44 -15.44
C ALA A 101 -2.43 -2.84 -15.40
N LEU A 102 -1.27 -2.96 -14.77
CA LEU A 102 -0.58 -4.20 -14.49
C LEU A 102 -0.69 -4.51 -13.00
N GLU A 103 -1.13 -5.71 -12.68
CA GLU A 103 -1.19 -6.21 -11.32
C GLU A 103 -0.43 -7.53 -11.27
N VAL A 104 0.57 -7.62 -10.40
CA VAL A 104 1.37 -8.83 -10.18
C VAL A 104 1.31 -9.17 -8.70
N SER A 105 1.00 -10.41 -8.38
CA SER A 105 1.00 -10.95 -7.01
C SER A 105 1.85 -12.20 -6.98
N LEU A 106 2.75 -12.30 -6.02
CA LEU A 106 3.67 -13.43 -5.86
C LEU A 106 3.52 -14.04 -4.47
N SER A 107 3.51 -15.36 -4.46
CA SER A 107 3.55 -16.21 -3.28
C SER A 107 4.92 -16.88 -3.25
N LEU A 108 5.71 -16.59 -2.21
CA LEU A 108 7.08 -17.08 -2.06
C LEU A 108 7.22 -17.95 -0.82
N LEU A 109 8.16 -18.89 -0.87
CA LEU A 109 8.65 -19.64 0.29
C LEU A 109 9.60 -18.77 1.14
N SER A 110 9.94 -19.25 2.34
CA SER A 110 10.89 -18.58 3.26
C SER A 110 12.29 -18.38 2.68
N ASN A 111 12.66 -19.14 1.66
CA ASN A 111 13.90 -18.99 0.91
C ASN A 111 13.73 -18.19 -0.40
N TYR A 112 12.67 -17.37 -0.50
CA TYR A 112 12.37 -16.48 -1.63
C TYR A 112 12.11 -17.18 -2.98
N ARG A 113 11.94 -18.50 -2.96
CA ARG A 113 11.58 -19.27 -4.16
C ARG A 113 10.10 -19.08 -4.49
N LEU A 114 9.80 -18.95 -5.78
CA LEU A 114 8.44 -18.81 -6.26
C LEU A 114 7.63 -20.08 -6.07
N GLU A 115 6.50 -19.95 -5.39
CA GLU A 115 5.46 -20.96 -5.25
C GLU A 115 4.34 -20.71 -6.27
N GLU A 116 3.79 -19.50 -6.29
CA GLU A 116 2.73 -19.09 -7.20
C GLU A 116 2.93 -17.64 -7.63
N ALA A 117 2.65 -17.33 -8.89
CA ALA A 117 2.53 -15.97 -9.40
C ALA A 117 1.19 -15.79 -10.10
N HIS A 118 0.59 -14.62 -9.89
CA HIS A 118 -0.58 -14.16 -10.61
C HIS A 118 -0.23 -12.84 -11.26
N PHE A 119 -0.51 -12.71 -12.56
CA PHE A 119 -0.32 -11.46 -13.27
C PHE A 119 -1.55 -11.13 -14.09
N LYS A 120 -1.85 -9.85 -14.17
CA LYS A 120 -3.05 -9.36 -14.82
C LYS A 120 -2.75 -8.03 -15.47
N ILE A 121 -3.00 -7.99 -16.77
CA ILE A 121 -2.82 -6.80 -17.58
C ILE A 121 -4.20 -6.39 -18.08
N ARG A 122 -4.54 -5.12 -17.90
CA ARG A 122 -5.77 -4.52 -18.41
C ARG A 122 -5.43 -3.23 -19.15
N SER A 123 -5.86 -3.16 -20.40
CA SER A 123 -6.04 -1.95 -21.18
C SER A 123 -7.53 -1.80 -21.47
N HIS A 124 -7.97 -0.62 -21.91
CA HIS A 124 -9.37 -0.35 -22.26
C HIS A 124 -10.02 -1.46 -23.11
N ARG A 125 -9.29 -2.01 -24.09
CA ARG A 125 -9.79 -3.06 -24.99
C ARG A 125 -9.17 -4.45 -24.79
N TYR A 126 -8.15 -4.57 -23.95
CA TYR A 126 -7.37 -5.79 -23.82
C TYR A 126 -7.32 -6.22 -22.36
N PHE A 127 -7.61 -7.49 -22.10
CA PHE A 127 -7.33 -8.07 -20.80
C PHE A 127 -6.54 -9.36 -20.98
N LEU A 128 -5.57 -9.56 -20.10
CA LEU A 128 -4.83 -10.78 -19.98
C LEU A 128 -4.76 -11.12 -18.50
N ARG A 129 -4.99 -12.38 -18.16
CA ARG A 129 -4.71 -12.94 -16.84
C ARG A 129 -3.78 -14.11 -17.02
N GLY A 130 -2.82 -14.26 -16.13
CA GLY A 130 -2.01 -15.45 -16.12
C GLY A 130 -1.64 -15.86 -14.71
N ASP A 131 -1.49 -17.17 -14.57
CA ASP A 131 -1.17 -17.85 -13.32
C ASP A 131 0.02 -18.76 -13.60
N LEU A 132 1.04 -18.69 -12.75
CA LEU A 132 2.19 -19.58 -12.78
C LEU A 132 2.26 -20.30 -11.44
N LYS A 133 1.96 -21.59 -11.42
CA LYS A 133 1.93 -22.40 -10.20
C LYS A 133 3.02 -23.46 -10.23
N LYS A 134 3.80 -23.56 -9.16
CA LYS A 134 4.78 -24.63 -8.99
C LYS A 134 4.03 -25.95 -8.79
N GLU A 135 4.39 -26.97 -9.59
CA GLU A 135 3.86 -28.33 -9.42
C GLU A 135 4.83 -29.21 -8.62
N ARG A 136 6.02 -29.48 -9.16
CA ARG A 136 7.04 -30.32 -8.51
C ARG A 136 8.44 -29.94 -8.98
N GLY A 137 9.37 -29.76 -8.04
CA GLY A 137 10.74 -29.33 -8.37
C GLY A 137 10.71 -28.03 -9.19
N ASN A 138 11.36 -28.02 -10.36
CA ASN A 138 11.38 -26.84 -11.23
C ASN A 138 10.29 -26.87 -12.32
N LEU A 139 9.26 -27.73 -12.16
CA LEU A 139 8.13 -27.80 -13.07
C LEU A 139 7.05 -26.81 -12.62
N TYR A 140 6.70 -25.90 -13.53
CA TYR A 140 5.67 -24.90 -13.32
C TYR A 140 4.55 -25.06 -14.36
N LYS A 141 3.31 -24.84 -13.94
CA LYS A 141 2.16 -24.76 -14.83
C LYS A 141 1.84 -23.28 -15.07
N LEU A 142 2.03 -22.84 -16.32
CA LEU A 142 1.59 -21.54 -16.80
C LEU A 142 0.18 -21.67 -17.39
N SER A 143 -0.74 -20.85 -16.89
CA SER A 143 -2.08 -20.68 -17.46
C SER A 143 -2.21 -19.22 -17.89
N ILE A 144 -2.65 -18.96 -19.12
CA ILE A 144 -2.92 -17.62 -19.64
C ILE A 144 -4.34 -17.61 -20.18
N ASN A 145 -5.11 -16.61 -19.80
CA ASN A 145 -6.46 -16.36 -20.26
C ASN A 145 -6.52 -14.95 -20.87
N THR A 146 -6.93 -14.89 -22.13
CA THR A 146 -7.28 -13.68 -22.87
C THR A 146 -8.74 -13.81 -23.33
N PRO A 147 -9.40 -12.73 -23.78
CA PRO A 147 -10.76 -12.84 -24.32
C PRO A 147 -10.87 -13.82 -25.50
N SER A 148 -9.79 -14.04 -26.23
CA SER A 148 -9.78 -14.91 -27.40
C SER A 148 -9.35 -16.34 -27.10
N GLN A 149 -8.55 -16.59 -26.06
CA GLN A 149 -7.99 -17.91 -25.83
C GLN A 149 -7.68 -18.19 -24.36
N ASN A 150 -7.81 -19.47 -24.01
CA ASN A 150 -7.23 -20.04 -22.81
C ASN A 150 -6.07 -20.94 -23.22
N PHE A 151 -4.90 -20.67 -22.66
CA PHE A 151 -3.67 -21.39 -22.92
C PHE A 151 -3.13 -21.97 -21.62
N GLN A 152 -2.74 -23.24 -21.63
CA GLN A 152 -2.04 -23.87 -20.50
C GLN A 152 -0.80 -24.58 -21.01
N LYS A 153 0.33 -24.38 -20.35
CA LYS A 153 1.59 -25.05 -20.68
C LYS A 153 2.38 -25.36 -19.42
N LYS A 154 2.95 -26.55 -19.40
CA LYS A 154 3.96 -26.92 -18.39
C LYS A 154 5.33 -26.47 -18.86
N ILE A 155 6.07 -25.82 -17.97
CA ILE A 155 7.38 -25.25 -18.23
C ILE A 155 8.34 -25.85 -17.21
N LEU A 156 9.34 -26.55 -17.70
CA LEU A 156 10.47 -27.01 -16.89
C LEU A 156 11.55 -25.93 -16.94
N LEU A 157 11.85 -25.33 -15.80
CA LEU A 157 12.90 -24.33 -15.70
C LEU A 157 14.21 -24.97 -15.26
N LYS A 158 15.34 -24.53 -15.83
CA LYS A 158 16.67 -25.04 -15.45
C LYS A 158 16.96 -24.69 -13.98
N ASN A 159 16.57 -23.49 -13.56
CA ASN A 159 16.74 -22.97 -12.20
C ASN A 159 15.37 -22.55 -11.64
N GLU A 160 15.24 -22.52 -10.32
CA GLU A 160 14.04 -21.99 -9.66
C GLU A 160 13.96 -20.46 -9.80
N ILE A 161 12.74 -19.93 -9.87
CA ILE A 161 12.51 -18.49 -9.95
C ILE A 161 12.67 -17.90 -8.55
N VAL A 162 13.61 -16.97 -8.40
CA VAL A 162 13.82 -16.17 -7.18
C VAL A 162 13.30 -14.75 -7.44
N ALA A 163 12.63 -14.18 -6.43
CA ALA A 163 11.88 -12.94 -6.56
C ALA A 163 12.70 -11.69 -6.95
N SER A 164 14.03 -11.72 -6.85
CA SER A 164 14.91 -10.64 -7.32
C SER A 164 14.71 -10.31 -8.81
N LEU A 165 14.18 -11.24 -9.60
CA LEU A 165 13.88 -11.06 -11.02
C LEU A 165 12.53 -10.37 -11.30
N ILE A 166 11.70 -10.12 -10.27
CA ILE A 166 10.31 -9.61 -10.39
C ILE A 166 10.09 -8.38 -9.47
N VAL A 167 11.18 -7.76 -9.03
CA VAL A 167 11.18 -6.43 -8.36
C VAL A 167 10.57 -5.42 -9.34
N PRO A 168 9.84 -4.38 -8.87
CA PRO A 168 9.18 -3.40 -9.72
C PRO A 168 10.09 -3.02 -10.88
N VAL A 169 9.52 -3.10 -12.07
CA VAL A 169 10.12 -2.74 -13.34
C VAL A 169 10.55 -1.28 -13.22
N THR A 170 11.72 -1.04 -12.63
CA THR A 170 12.42 0.23 -12.63
C THR A 170 13.04 0.32 -14.02
N LEU A 171 12.19 0.65 -15.00
CA LEU A 171 12.64 1.15 -16.29
C LEU A 171 13.20 2.55 -16.05
N ASN A 172 14.35 2.63 -15.40
CA ASN A 172 15.20 3.82 -15.47
C ASN A 172 15.89 3.74 -16.84
N TYR A 173 15.28 4.41 -17.82
CA TYR A 173 15.95 4.87 -19.02
C TYR A 173 16.04 6.38 -18.97
#